data_AF-A0A423P8H4-F1
#
_entry.id   AF-A0A423P8H4-F1
#
_cell.length_a   1.000
_cell.length_b   1.000
_cell.length_c   1.000
_cell.angle_alpha   90.00
_cell.angle_beta   90.00
_cell.angle_gamma   90.00
#
_symmetry.space_group_name_H-M   'P 1'
#
loop_
_entity.id
_entity.type
_entity.pdbx_description
1 polymer ?
#
loop_
_entity_poly.entity_id
_entity_poly.type
_entity_poly.pdbx_seq_one_letter_code
_entity_poly.pdbx_strand_id
1 'polypeptide(L)'
;MNRVLKKSNGIAIAVFTASLLSLFHGSAYADECPSEDFSQFLPAFSANAETQQRLTAMTVKSLVLKPVGEHGVFEPQTTGVNSSNLAFPLMAPVGIEKTEGVEVEAIDDSHFNVVDKRAGNSNIKIFNFSRQACWVLEGVEDWSISEKNLLLASKSRLSQAENFCFQRAEAFRGLGGLEQYRLTGELFEASLENYLCAAASGDPQASLSAASLSLSGMAPQLETEKVEKLFKAAATTLPEGAMSLSLFYCDGNNISSDGPCQRPAQAEEALTQAARMGSAFATNALGRAFETGKFVTKDMSRALACYQLAAKHGSKGSIAHLERLDKQPAGIQASFCY
;
A
#
# COMPACT_ATOMS: atom_id res chain seq x y z
N MET A 1 60.01 80.51 36.97
CA MET A 1 59.35 81.83 37.12
C MET A 1 57.86 81.63 37.11
N ASN A 2 57.24 81.91 38.25
CA ASN A 2 55.79 81.91 38.46
C ASN A 2 55.11 82.90 37.52
N ARG A 3 53.97 82.50 36.93
CA ARG A 3 52.81 83.41 36.88
C ARG A 3 51.51 82.63 36.80
N VAL A 4 50.66 82.96 37.76
CA VAL A 4 49.33 82.44 38.06
C VAL A 4 48.31 83.53 37.68
N LEU A 5 47.09 83.08 37.33
CA LEU A 5 45.79 83.79 37.19
C LEU A 5 45.42 84.40 35.82
N LYS A 6 44.37 83.83 35.21
CA LYS A 6 43.03 84.47 35.23
C LYS A 6 41.91 83.44 34.96
N LYS A 7 40.99 83.31 35.92
CA LYS A 7 39.68 82.64 35.78
C LYS A 7 38.74 83.55 34.99
N SER A 8 37.94 82.99 34.09
CA SER A 8 36.66 83.56 33.64
C SER A 8 35.64 82.43 33.55
N ASN A 9 34.49 82.66 34.18
CA ASN A 9 33.34 81.75 34.27
C ASN A 9 32.58 81.75 32.94
N GLY A 10 32.26 80.56 32.43
CA GLY A 10 31.32 80.34 31.34
C GLY A 10 30.64 79.00 31.54
N ILE A 11 29.44 79.01 32.10
CA ILE A 11 28.56 77.85 32.20
C ILE A 11 27.91 77.68 30.81
N ALA A 12 28.22 76.59 30.12
CA ALA A 12 27.50 76.16 28.93
C ALA A 12 27.13 74.68 29.11
N ILE A 13 25.84 74.44 29.32
CA ILE A 13 25.21 73.13 29.35
C ILE A 13 25.14 72.64 27.91
N ALA A 14 25.83 71.53 27.59
CA ALA A 14 25.63 70.82 26.33
C ALA A 14 25.70 69.30 26.59
N VAL A 15 24.49 68.75 26.56
CA VAL A 15 24.04 67.36 26.53
C VAL A 15 25.07 66.35 26.01
N PHE A 16 25.38 65.36 26.85
CA PHE A 16 26.07 64.12 26.47
C PHE A 16 25.20 63.31 25.51
N THR A 17 25.57 63.24 24.24
CA THR A 17 25.12 62.16 23.34
C THR A 17 26.12 61.01 23.45
N ALA A 18 25.84 60.08 24.36
CA ALA A 18 26.52 58.80 24.39
C ALA A 18 26.12 58.00 23.13
N SER A 19 27.06 57.86 22.19
CA SER A 19 26.95 56.90 21.10
C SER A 19 26.93 55.48 21.68
N LEU A 20 25.73 54.94 21.83
CA LEU A 20 25.50 53.51 22.04
C LEU A 20 25.84 52.77 20.75
N LEU A 21 27.02 52.15 20.71
CA LEU A 21 27.31 51.01 19.84
C LEU A 21 26.46 49.83 20.34
N SER A 22 25.22 49.75 19.90
CA SER A 22 24.40 48.54 20.04
C SER A 22 24.76 47.56 18.92
N LEU A 23 25.58 46.57 19.26
CA LEU A 23 25.69 45.31 18.53
C LEU A 23 24.35 44.57 18.62
N PHE A 24 23.43 44.84 17.70
CA PHE A 24 22.33 43.95 17.38
C PHE A 24 22.78 43.02 16.24
N HIS A 25 23.35 41.87 16.59
CA HIS A 25 23.56 40.74 15.66
C HIS A 25 22.79 39.50 16.11
N GLY A 26 21.59 39.69 16.65
CA GLY A 26 20.72 38.58 17.01
C GLY A 26 19.27 39.02 17.04
N SER A 27 18.62 39.10 15.87
CA SER A 27 17.15 39.08 15.71
C SER A 27 16.73 39.53 14.30
N ALA A 28 17.11 38.78 13.25
CA ALA A 28 16.39 38.87 11.97
C ALA A 28 15.53 37.62 11.72
N TYR A 29 15.92 36.46 12.28
CA TYR A 29 15.21 35.19 12.09
C TYR A 29 14.06 34.93 13.08
N ALA A 30 13.99 35.66 14.21
CA ALA A 30 12.98 35.41 15.25
C ALA A 30 11.59 35.99 14.90
N ASP A 31 11.51 36.99 14.02
CA ASP A 31 10.24 37.55 13.54
C ASP A 31 9.66 36.79 12.32
N GLU A 32 10.30 35.68 11.92
CA GLU A 32 10.03 34.95 10.68
C GLU A 32 9.36 33.58 10.90
N CYS A 33 9.34 33.05 12.12
CA CYS A 33 8.75 31.76 12.40
C CYS A 33 7.24 31.89 12.67
N PRO A 34 6.36 31.23 11.88
CA PRO A 34 4.92 31.37 12.09
C PRO A 34 4.45 30.92 13.48
N SER A 35 5.07 29.88 14.03
CA SER A 35 4.81 29.38 15.39
C SER A 35 5.87 28.36 15.79
N GLU A 36 6.16 28.27 17.09
CA GLU A 36 6.92 27.15 17.68
C GLU A 36 6.04 25.91 17.93
N ASP A 37 4.73 26.08 18.07
CA ASP A 37 3.77 24.98 18.15
C ASP A 37 3.48 24.47 16.73
N PHE A 38 3.81 23.20 16.47
CA PHE A 38 3.66 22.59 15.15
C PHE A 38 2.20 22.62 14.66
N SER A 39 1.23 22.51 15.56
CA SER A 39 -0.20 22.54 15.22
C SER A 39 -0.65 23.90 14.65
N GLN A 40 0.00 24.98 15.08
CA GLN A 40 -0.23 26.33 14.55
C GLN A 40 0.69 26.66 13.38
N PHE A 41 1.89 26.04 13.36
CA PHE A 41 2.85 26.20 12.28
C PHE A 41 2.35 25.61 10.96
N LEU A 42 1.85 24.37 10.96
CA LEU A 42 1.51 23.66 9.72
C LEU A 42 0.43 24.37 8.87
N PRO A 43 -0.67 24.91 9.45
CA PRO A 43 -1.63 25.72 8.70
C PRO A 43 -0.98 26.97 8.10
N ALA A 44 -0.14 27.67 8.85
CA ALA A 44 0.56 28.85 8.36
C ALA A 44 1.59 28.53 7.26
N PHE A 45 2.33 27.42 7.41
CA PHE A 45 3.26 26.91 6.41
C PHE A 45 2.54 26.58 5.10
N SER A 46 1.45 25.83 5.17
CA SER A 46 0.72 25.34 3.99
C SER A 46 -0.14 26.41 3.29
N ALA A 47 -0.36 27.57 3.91
CA ALA A 47 -1.27 28.61 3.42
C ALA A 47 -0.93 29.16 2.03
N ASN A 48 0.35 29.29 1.69
CA ASN A 48 0.77 29.81 0.38
C ASN A 48 2.19 29.35 -0.02
N ALA A 49 2.50 29.45 -1.31
CA ALA A 49 3.77 29.00 -1.89
C ALA A 49 5.00 29.76 -1.35
N GLU A 50 4.87 31.05 -1.03
CA GLU A 50 5.99 31.88 -0.54
C GLU A 50 6.44 31.42 0.85
N THR A 51 5.50 31.17 1.76
CA THR A 51 5.79 30.64 3.09
C THR A 51 6.41 29.24 2.98
N GLN A 52 5.86 28.37 2.13
CA GLN A 52 6.43 27.04 1.90
C GLN A 52 7.87 27.15 1.39
N GLN A 53 8.14 28.01 0.40
CA GLN A 53 9.47 28.19 -0.17
C GLN A 53 10.47 28.70 0.86
N ARG A 54 10.08 29.68 1.69
CA ARG A 54 10.93 30.27 2.72
C ARG A 54 11.27 29.30 3.85
N LEU A 55 10.33 28.45 4.24
CA LEU A 55 10.47 27.51 5.35
C LEU A 55 10.79 26.08 4.88
N THR A 56 11.29 25.93 3.65
CA THR A 56 11.82 24.67 3.12
C THR A 56 13.35 24.71 3.15
N ALA A 57 13.97 23.63 3.62
CA ALA A 57 15.42 23.52 3.68
C ALA A 57 16.05 23.69 2.30
N MET A 58 17.26 24.26 2.23
CA MET A 58 17.98 24.45 0.96
C MET A 58 18.17 23.14 0.18
N THR A 59 18.37 22.03 0.89
CA THR A 59 18.41 20.68 0.33
C THR A 59 17.36 19.84 1.02
N VAL A 60 16.39 19.35 0.25
CA VAL A 60 15.29 18.51 0.69
C VAL A 60 15.59 17.07 0.34
N LYS A 61 15.40 16.14 1.28
CA LYS A 61 15.41 14.70 0.99
C LYS A 61 14.15 14.37 0.19
N SER A 62 14.30 13.97 -1.06
CA SER A 62 13.19 13.57 -1.93
C SER A 62 13.19 12.06 -2.10
N LEU A 63 12.15 11.38 -1.61
CA LEU A 63 11.89 9.97 -1.88
C LEU A 63 10.86 9.86 -3.02
N VAL A 64 11.17 9.06 -4.03
CA VAL A 64 10.23 8.70 -5.10
C VAL A 64 10.30 7.22 -5.41
N LEU A 65 9.20 6.62 -5.85
CA LEU A 65 9.19 5.25 -6.36
C LEU A 65 9.77 5.21 -7.78
N LYS A 66 10.79 4.36 -8.00
CA LYS A 66 11.37 4.14 -9.33
C LYS A 66 11.34 2.67 -9.72
N PRO A 67 11.15 2.37 -11.02
CA PRO A 67 11.25 1.01 -11.52
C PRO A 67 12.69 0.50 -11.37
N VAL A 68 12.83 -0.75 -10.94
CA VAL A 68 14.11 -1.45 -10.82
C VAL A 68 14.02 -2.81 -11.52
N GLY A 69 15.08 -3.15 -12.25
CA GLY A 69 15.18 -4.41 -12.98
C GLY A 69 14.12 -4.58 -14.08
N GLU A 70 13.84 -5.83 -14.41
CA GLU A 70 12.75 -6.23 -15.30
C GLU A 70 11.52 -6.60 -14.45
N HIS A 71 10.32 -6.59 -15.05
CA HIS A 71 9.04 -7.02 -14.43
C HIS A 71 8.29 -6.02 -13.53
N GLY A 72 8.58 -4.72 -13.61
CA GLY A 72 7.70 -3.72 -13.00
C GLY A 72 7.77 -3.66 -11.46
N VAL A 73 8.89 -4.08 -10.88
CA VAL A 73 9.18 -3.86 -9.46
C VAL A 73 9.53 -2.38 -9.25
N PHE A 74 9.00 -1.78 -8.19
CA PHE A 74 9.30 -0.41 -7.79
C PHE A 74 9.96 -0.39 -6.43
N GLU A 75 10.99 0.43 -6.29
CA GLU A 75 11.69 0.66 -5.02
C GLU A 75 11.73 2.15 -4.70
N PRO A 76 11.64 2.52 -3.41
CA PRO A 76 11.85 3.89 -2.99
C PRO A 76 13.31 4.29 -3.18
N GLN A 77 13.53 5.43 -3.82
CA GLN A 77 14.84 6.03 -3.97
C GLN A 77 14.86 7.43 -3.37
N THR A 78 15.76 7.65 -2.42
CA THR A 78 15.95 8.95 -1.78
C THR A 78 17.15 9.69 -2.36
N THR A 79 16.95 10.95 -2.73
CA THR A 79 18.00 11.85 -3.23
C THR A 79 17.89 13.23 -2.60
N GLY A 80 18.99 13.99 -2.55
CA GLY A 80 18.94 15.39 -2.13
C GLY A 80 18.55 16.29 -3.31
N VAL A 81 17.51 17.09 -3.15
CA VAL A 81 17.01 18.05 -4.16
C VAL A 81 17.16 19.46 -3.63
N ASN A 82 17.77 20.34 -4.41
CA ASN A 82 17.85 21.76 -4.04
C ASN A 82 16.45 22.39 -4.09
N SER A 83 16.07 23.17 -3.08
CA SER A 83 14.72 23.76 -2.99
C SER A 83 14.38 24.69 -4.16
N SER A 84 15.37 25.30 -4.83
CA SER A 84 15.15 26.10 -6.04
C SER A 84 14.63 25.30 -7.24
N ASN A 85 14.79 23.97 -7.23
CA ASN A 85 14.27 23.08 -8.27
C ASN A 85 12.89 22.51 -7.93
N LEU A 86 12.34 22.82 -6.77
CA LEU A 86 11.01 22.36 -6.36
C LEU A 86 9.91 23.26 -6.94
N ALA A 87 8.82 22.65 -7.39
CA ALA A 87 7.64 23.36 -7.86
C ALA A 87 6.70 23.63 -6.67
N PHE A 88 6.66 24.88 -6.20
CA PHE A 88 5.72 25.32 -5.17
C PHE A 88 4.35 25.69 -5.75
N PRO A 89 3.24 25.47 -5.03
CA PRO A 89 3.17 24.89 -3.68
C PRO A 89 3.42 23.38 -3.69
N LEU A 90 4.17 22.90 -2.71
CA LEU A 90 4.49 21.49 -2.48
C LEU A 90 3.31 20.73 -1.86
N MET A 91 2.56 21.41 -1.00
CA MET A 91 1.36 20.87 -0.35
C MET A 91 0.18 21.83 -0.47
N ALA A 92 -1.03 21.26 -0.51
CA ALA A 92 -2.25 22.07 -0.44
C ALA A 92 -2.51 22.52 1.01
N PRO A 93 -3.23 23.65 1.21
CA PRO A 93 -3.52 24.19 2.53
C PRO A 93 -4.10 23.16 3.51
N VAL A 94 -3.69 23.26 4.77
CA VAL A 94 -4.17 22.44 5.90
C VAL A 94 -4.82 23.37 6.90
N GLY A 95 -6.03 23.01 7.37
CA GLY A 95 -6.75 23.79 8.37
C GLY A 95 -6.11 23.70 9.76
N ILE A 96 -6.48 24.64 10.64
CA ILE A 96 -6.10 24.61 12.07
C ILE A 96 -6.77 23.43 12.78
N GLU A 97 -8.00 23.11 12.37
CA GLU A 97 -8.71 21.91 12.80
C GLU A 97 -8.30 20.70 11.94
N LYS A 98 -8.70 19.51 12.39
CA LYS A 98 -8.45 18.25 11.67
C LYS A 98 -8.89 18.36 10.21
N THR A 99 -7.93 18.21 9.29
CA THR A 99 -8.19 18.16 7.84
C THR A 99 -8.36 16.71 7.42
N GLU A 100 -9.50 16.36 6.81
CA GLU A 100 -9.76 15.00 6.34
C GLU A 100 -8.70 14.56 5.31
N GLY A 101 -8.20 13.31 5.47
CA GLY A 101 -7.12 12.78 4.63
C GLY A 101 -5.72 13.33 4.94
N VAL A 102 -5.57 14.19 5.95
CA VAL A 102 -4.25 14.64 6.44
C VAL A 102 -4.02 14.13 7.85
N GLU A 103 -2.94 13.39 8.05
CA GLU A 103 -2.52 12.87 9.34
C GLU A 103 -1.22 13.54 9.76
N VAL A 104 -1.16 14.01 11.00
CA VAL A 104 0.02 14.64 11.59
C VAL A 104 0.57 13.69 12.65
N GLU A 105 1.79 13.22 12.44
CA GLU A 105 2.46 12.23 13.27
C GLU A 105 3.67 12.89 13.96
N ALA A 106 3.66 12.95 15.29
CA ALA A 106 4.85 13.34 16.06
C ALA A 106 5.82 12.15 16.11
N ILE A 107 7.03 12.34 15.59
CA ILE A 107 8.10 11.33 15.69
C ILE A 107 8.86 11.54 17.00
N ASP A 108 9.20 12.79 17.30
CA ASP A 108 9.72 13.27 18.56
C ASP A 108 9.39 14.77 18.72
N ASP A 109 9.85 15.41 19.80
CA ASP A 109 9.59 16.83 20.09
C ASP A 109 10.15 17.81 19.04
N SER A 110 10.98 17.32 18.13
CA SER A 110 11.66 18.08 17.08
C SER A 110 11.40 17.56 15.67
N HIS A 111 10.60 16.50 15.48
CA HIS A 111 10.31 15.93 14.17
C HIS A 111 8.84 15.56 14.01
N PHE A 112 8.25 16.00 12.90
CA PHE A 112 6.88 15.67 12.54
C PHE A 112 6.81 15.16 11.10
N ASN A 113 5.96 14.16 10.88
CA ASN A 113 5.53 13.77 9.56
C ASN A 113 4.10 14.27 9.32
N VAL A 114 3.86 14.79 8.13
CA VAL A 114 2.52 15.12 7.65
C VAL A 114 2.21 14.21 6.48
N VAL A 115 1.28 13.28 6.69
CA VAL A 115 0.82 12.32 5.70
C VAL A 115 -0.38 12.91 4.98
N ASP A 116 -0.26 13.09 3.67
CA ASP A 116 -1.33 13.60 2.84
C ASP A 116 -1.86 12.49 1.95
N LYS A 117 -3.04 11.98 2.32
CA LYS A 117 -3.80 10.94 1.62
C LYS A 117 -4.97 11.51 0.83
N ARG A 118 -5.10 12.83 0.70
CA ARG A 118 -6.24 13.48 0.02
C ARG A 118 -6.37 13.08 -1.46
N ALA A 119 -5.27 12.66 -2.08
CA ALA A 119 -5.24 12.14 -3.45
C ALA A 119 -5.47 10.61 -3.55
N GLY A 120 -5.86 9.96 -2.45
CA GLY A 120 -6.07 8.52 -2.33
C GLY A 120 -4.79 7.74 -2.01
N ASN A 121 -4.96 6.47 -1.63
CA ASN A 121 -3.86 5.60 -1.19
C ASN A 121 -2.81 5.34 -2.29
N SER A 122 -3.19 5.47 -3.55
CA SER A 122 -2.27 5.37 -4.69
C SER A 122 -1.37 6.60 -4.91
N ASN A 123 -1.61 7.71 -4.18
CA ASN A 123 -0.93 8.99 -4.37
C ASN A 123 -0.58 9.67 -3.03
N ILE A 124 -0.15 8.89 -2.04
CA ILE A 124 0.22 9.41 -0.73
C ILE A 124 1.50 10.23 -0.84
N LYS A 125 1.49 11.40 -0.17
CA LYS A 125 2.70 12.20 0.05
C LYS A 125 2.99 12.31 1.53
N ILE A 126 4.27 12.42 1.87
CA ILE A 126 4.72 12.61 3.25
C ILE A 126 5.67 13.80 3.28
N PHE A 127 5.38 14.74 4.16
CA PHE A 127 6.20 15.92 4.38
C PHE A 127 6.88 15.80 5.73
N ASN A 128 8.21 15.74 5.73
CA ASN A 128 9.01 15.57 6.95
C ASN A 128 9.51 16.94 7.41
N PHE A 129 9.12 17.33 8.61
CA PHE A 129 9.51 18.59 9.22
C PHE A 129 10.45 18.35 10.40
N SER A 130 11.46 19.20 10.54
CA SER A 130 12.35 19.22 11.69
C SER A 130 12.39 20.60 12.35
N ARG A 131 12.58 20.61 13.67
CA ARG A 131 12.68 21.83 14.47
C ARG A 131 14.13 22.28 14.57
N GLN A 132 14.39 23.48 14.09
CA GLN A 132 15.64 24.21 14.32
C GLN A 132 15.32 25.47 15.14
N ALA A 133 15.76 26.66 14.69
CA ALA A 133 15.25 27.92 15.21
C ALA A 133 13.76 28.15 14.87
N CYS A 134 13.29 27.53 13.78
CA CYS A 134 11.88 27.39 13.41
C CYS A 134 11.66 25.97 12.86
N TRP A 135 10.41 25.57 12.67
CA TRP A 135 10.08 24.38 11.89
C TRP A 135 10.44 24.58 10.41
N VAL A 136 11.05 23.56 9.81
CA VAL A 136 11.51 23.59 8.42
C VAL A 136 11.10 22.28 7.74
N LEU A 137 10.61 22.36 6.51
CA LEU A 137 10.40 21.18 5.66
C LEU A 137 11.77 20.67 5.16
N GLU A 138 12.17 19.48 5.59
CA GLU A 138 13.46 18.87 5.20
C GLU A 138 13.32 17.65 4.28
N GLY A 139 12.13 17.09 4.17
CA GLY A 139 11.87 15.90 3.36
C GLY A 139 10.51 15.90 2.68
N VAL A 140 10.45 15.35 1.48
CA VAL A 140 9.22 15.09 0.74
C VAL A 140 9.29 13.68 0.16
N GLU A 141 8.34 12.84 0.54
CA GLU A 141 8.17 11.50 -0.01
C GLU A 141 6.96 11.47 -0.93
N ASP A 142 7.14 11.02 -2.17
CA ASP A 142 6.09 10.80 -3.14
C ASP A 142 5.99 9.30 -3.42
N TRP A 143 4.96 8.68 -2.83
CA TRP A 143 4.68 7.25 -2.95
C TRP A 143 3.79 6.92 -4.14
N SER A 144 3.58 7.87 -5.07
CA SER A 144 2.83 7.62 -6.30
C SER A 144 3.68 6.94 -7.37
N ILE A 145 3.00 6.26 -8.29
CA ILE A 145 3.62 5.68 -9.50
C ILE A 145 3.07 6.40 -10.73
N SER A 146 3.90 7.27 -11.31
CA SER A 146 3.60 8.00 -12.54
C SER A 146 3.49 7.07 -13.75
N GLU A 147 2.53 7.33 -14.63
CA GLU A 147 2.31 6.53 -15.85
C GLU A 147 3.53 6.50 -16.78
N LYS A 148 4.38 7.53 -16.74
CA LYS A 148 5.63 7.57 -17.52
C LYS A 148 6.62 6.45 -17.13
N ASN A 149 6.46 5.89 -15.93
CA ASN A 149 7.28 4.80 -15.42
C ASN A 149 6.62 3.42 -15.64
N LEU A 150 5.43 3.37 -16.24
CA LEU A 150 4.69 2.15 -16.51
C LEU A 150 4.88 1.69 -17.96
N LEU A 151 4.80 0.39 -18.19
CA LEU A 151 5.01 -0.22 -19.49
C LEU A 151 3.70 -0.28 -20.29
N LEU A 152 3.74 0.22 -21.53
CA LEU A 152 2.60 0.21 -22.45
C LEU A 152 2.30 -1.18 -23.05
N ALA A 153 3.35 -1.94 -23.35
CA ALA A 153 3.20 -3.25 -23.99
C ALA A 153 2.90 -4.32 -22.94
N SER A 154 1.69 -4.88 -22.99
CA SER A 154 1.30 -6.04 -22.20
C SER A 154 0.83 -7.14 -23.14
N LYS A 155 1.21 -8.40 -22.85
CA LYS A 155 0.66 -9.58 -23.54
C LYS A 155 -0.75 -9.91 -23.07
N SER A 156 -1.31 -9.10 -22.17
CA SER A 156 -2.63 -9.28 -21.57
C SER A 156 -3.76 -8.80 -22.49
N ARG A 157 -4.98 -9.28 -22.21
CA ARG A 157 -6.23 -8.77 -22.80
C ARG A 157 -6.71 -7.46 -22.16
N LEU A 158 -6.02 -6.99 -21.13
CA LEU A 158 -6.31 -5.72 -20.45
C LEU A 158 -6.22 -4.55 -21.45
N SER A 159 -7.13 -3.58 -21.30
CA SER A 159 -6.94 -2.26 -21.90
C SER A 159 -5.69 -1.57 -21.34
N GLN A 160 -5.22 -0.50 -21.98
CA GLN A 160 -4.06 0.26 -21.51
C GLN A 160 -4.23 0.75 -20.06
N ALA A 161 -5.40 1.30 -19.73
CA ALA A 161 -5.69 1.82 -18.40
C ALA A 161 -5.71 0.69 -17.35
N GLU A 162 -6.34 -0.44 -17.66
CA GLU A 162 -6.38 -1.59 -16.76
C GLU A 162 -4.99 -2.22 -16.58
N ASN A 163 -4.15 -2.21 -17.63
CA ASN A 163 -2.77 -2.67 -17.56
C ASN A 163 -1.90 -1.77 -16.66
N PHE A 164 -2.11 -0.45 -16.68
CA PHE A 164 -1.45 0.47 -15.76
C PHE A 164 -1.91 0.24 -14.32
N CYS A 165 -3.21 0.05 -14.11
CA CYS A 165 -3.74 -0.35 -12.81
C CYS A 165 -3.11 -1.67 -12.34
N PHE A 166 -2.99 -2.68 -13.19
CA PHE A 166 -2.39 -3.96 -12.80
C PHE A 166 -0.93 -3.80 -12.35
N GLN A 167 -0.12 -3.04 -13.08
CA GLN A 167 1.28 -2.78 -12.70
C GLN A 167 1.39 -2.02 -11.38
N ARG A 168 0.54 -1.01 -11.14
CA ARG A 168 0.48 -0.32 -9.85
C ARG A 168 0.07 -1.26 -8.73
N ALA A 169 -0.91 -2.13 -8.96
CA ALA A 169 -1.37 -3.09 -7.97
C ALA A 169 -0.27 -4.04 -7.52
N GLU A 170 0.49 -4.59 -8.47
CA GLU A 170 1.65 -5.46 -8.19
C GLU A 170 2.74 -4.71 -7.43
N ALA A 171 3.05 -3.48 -7.84
CA ALA A 171 4.06 -2.65 -7.19
C ALA A 171 3.70 -2.34 -5.72
N PHE A 172 2.47 -1.88 -5.47
CA PHE A 172 2.01 -1.59 -4.11
C PHE A 172 1.89 -2.85 -3.26
N ARG A 173 1.45 -3.98 -3.84
CA ARG A 173 1.44 -5.27 -3.14
C ARG A 173 2.85 -5.70 -2.73
N GLY A 174 3.81 -5.55 -3.64
CA GLY A 174 5.21 -5.86 -3.39
C GLY A 174 5.78 -5.01 -2.25
N LEU A 175 5.56 -3.70 -2.30
CA LEU A 175 6.02 -2.77 -1.25
C LEU A 175 5.35 -3.04 0.10
N GLY A 176 4.02 -3.29 0.12
CA GLY A 176 3.29 -3.63 1.34
C GLY A 176 3.75 -4.95 1.94
N GLY A 177 4.00 -5.97 1.11
CA GLY A 177 4.49 -7.29 1.54
C GLY A 177 5.91 -7.31 2.12
N LEU A 178 6.66 -6.21 2.04
CA LEU A 178 7.94 -6.09 2.76
C LEU A 178 7.74 -5.82 4.25
N GLU A 179 6.56 -5.34 4.66
CA GLU A 179 6.18 -5.06 6.06
C GLU A 179 7.16 -4.13 6.81
N GLN A 180 7.97 -3.35 6.07
CA GLN A 180 9.00 -2.48 6.62
C GLN A 180 8.66 -0.98 6.52
N TYR A 181 7.66 -0.64 5.72
CA TYR A 181 7.24 0.74 5.52
C TYR A 181 6.05 1.09 6.40
N ARG A 182 6.01 2.32 6.91
CA ARG A 182 4.88 2.79 7.73
C ARG A 182 3.54 2.73 7.00
N LEU A 183 3.57 2.84 5.66
CA LEU A 183 2.40 2.80 4.77
C LEU A 183 1.93 1.37 4.43
N THR A 184 2.36 0.33 5.18
CA THR A 184 2.08 -1.07 4.81
C THR A 184 0.58 -1.32 4.57
N GLY A 185 -0.31 -0.83 5.44
CA GLY A 185 -1.76 -0.98 5.27
C GLY A 185 -2.28 -0.23 4.05
N GLU A 186 -1.89 1.04 3.89
CA GLU A 186 -2.29 1.88 2.75
C GLU A 186 -1.78 1.33 1.41
N LEU A 187 -0.61 0.70 1.39
CA LEU A 187 -0.07 0.05 0.20
C LEU A 187 -0.91 -1.17 -0.20
N PHE A 188 -1.41 -1.96 0.77
CA PHE A 188 -2.35 -3.03 0.47
C PHE A 188 -3.72 -2.50 0.02
N GLU A 189 -4.21 -1.40 0.60
CA GLU A 189 -5.43 -0.73 0.14
C GLU A 189 -5.28 -0.21 -1.30
N ALA A 190 -4.19 0.50 -1.59
CA ALA A 190 -3.87 0.96 -2.94
C ALA A 190 -3.74 -0.21 -3.92
N SER A 191 -3.14 -1.32 -3.49
CA SER A 191 -3.06 -2.53 -4.30
C SER A 191 -4.45 -3.08 -4.65
N LEU A 192 -5.34 -3.18 -3.66
CA LEU A 192 -6.71 -3.67 -3.87
C LEU A 192 -7.50 -2.75 -4.81
N GLU A 193 -7.43 -1.44 -4.61
CA GLU A 193 -8.05 -0.44 -5.50
C GLU A 193 -7.59 -0.61 -6.96
N ASN A 194 -6.29 -0.80 -7.16
CA ASN A 194 -5.70 -0.95 -8.49
C ASN A 194 -6.01 -2.33 -9.11
N TYR A 195 -6.06 -3.43 -8.35
CA TYR A 195 -6.53 -4.70 -8.90
C TYR A 195 -8.00 -4.63 -9.31
N LEU A 196 -8.85 -3.92 -8.54
CA LEU A 196 -10.24 -3.71 -8.92
C LEU A 196 -10.39 -2.90 -10.21
N CYS A 197 -9.55 -1.88 -10.40
CA CYS A 197 -9.45 -1.17 -11.67
C CYS A 197 -9.02 -2.12 -12.80
N ALA A 198 -7.97 -2.92 -12.58
CA ALA A 198 -7.49 -3.88 -13.58
C ALA A 198 -8.52 -4.98 -13.91
N ALA A 199 -9.35 -5.36 -12.95
CA ALA A 199 -10.40 -6.36 -13.10
C ALA A 199 -11.71 -5.78 -13.68
N ALA A 200 -11.76 -4.51 -14.09
CA ALA A 200 -13.00 -3.85 -14.52
C ALA A 200 -13.68 -4.58 -15.69
N SER A 201 -12.91 -5.06 -16.67
CA SER A 201 -13.40 -5.89 -17.78
C SER A 201 -13.43 -7.39 -17.48
N GLY A 202 -13.25 -7.79 -16.22
CA GLY A 202 -13.25 -9.19 -15.79
C GLY A 202 -11.97 -9.95 -16.11
N ASP A 203 -10.82 -9.28 -16.12
CA ASP A 203 -9.53 -9.96 -16.28
C ASP A 203 -9.35 -11.06 -15.20
N PRO A 204 -9.09 -12.32 -15.58
CA PRO A 204 -9.05 -13.42 -14.63
C PRO A 204 -7.98 -13.28 -13.54
N GLN A 205 -6.78 -12.80 -13.90
CA GLN A 205 -5.65 -12.71 -12.97
C GLN A 205 -5.82 -11.53 -12.00
N ALA A 206 -6.24 -10.37 -12.51
CA ALA A 206 -6.56 -9.22 -11.68
C ALA A 206 -7.72 -9.54 -10.73
N SER A 207 -8.74 -10.25 -11.23
CA SER A 207 -9.90 -10.64 -10.42
C SER A 207 -9.53 -11.59 -9.29
N LEU A 208 -8.70 -12.61 -9.59
CA LEU A 208 -8.15 -13.51 -8.57
C LEU A 208 -7.38 -12.74 -7.50
N SER A 209 -6.48 -11.85 -7.93
CA SER A 209 -5.62 -11.08 -7.03
C SER A 209 -6.43 -10.14 -6.14
N ALA A 210 -7.44 -9.44 -6.68
CA ALA A 210 -8.35 -8.60 -5.91
C ALA A 210 -9.13 -9.39 -4.85
N ALA A 211 -9.74 -10.52 -5.25
CA ALA A 211 -10.53 -11.35 -4.33
C ALA A 211 -9.66 -11.97 -3.23
N SER A 212 -8.49 -12.51 -3.58
CA SER A 212 -7.57 -13.09 -2.62
C SER A 212 -7.02 -12.04 -1.65
N LEU A 213 -6.61 -10.86 -2.12
CA LEU A 213 -6.13 -9.78 -1.26
C LEU A 213 -7.23 -9.31 -0.32
N SER A 214 -8.46 -9.15 -0.82
CA SER A 214 -9.62 -8.78 -0.01
C SER A 214 -9.94 -9.79 1.09
N LEU A 215 -9.66 -11.09 0.90
CA LEU A 215 -9.93 -12.09 1.93
C LEU A 215 -8.74 -12.27 2.89
N SER A 216 -7.54 -11.82 2.53
CA SER A 216 -6.32 -12.03 3.31
C SER A 216 -6.27 -11.35 4.67
N GLY A 217 -7.10 -10.33 4.89
CA GLY A 217 -7.03 -9.45 6.08
C GLY A 217 -5.98 -8.34 6.00
N MET A 218 -5.15 -8.32 4.94
CA MET A 218 -4.15 -7.25 4.72
C MET A 218 -4.75 -5.98 4.12
N ALA A 219 -5.92 -6.10 3.46
CA ALA A 219 -6.68 -5.00 2.90
C ALA A 219 -8.16 -5.11 3.33
N PRO A 220 -8.96 -4.04 3.23
CA PRO A 220 -10.38 -4.07 3.52
C PRO A 220 -11.09 -5.19 2.78
N GLN A 221 -11.90 -5.94 3.52
CA GLN A 221 -12.71 -6.99 2.93
C GLN A 221 -13.85 -6.40 2.10
N LEU A 222 -13.95 -6.83 0.85
CA LEU A 222 -15.02 -6.48 -0.07
C LEU A 222 -16.32 -7.21 0.27
N GLU A 223 -17.42 -6.61 -0.15
CA GLU A 223 -18.75 -7.23 -0.10
C GLU A 223 -18.76 -8.63 -0.74
N THR A 224 -19.44 -9.57 -0.10
CA THR A 224 -19.51 -10.98 -0.49
C THR A 224 -19.86 -11.17 -1.97
N GLU A 225 -20.83 -10.42 -2.49
CA GLU A 225 -21.24 -10.50 -3.90
C GLU A 225 -20.12 -10.09 -4.87
N LYS A 226 -19.32 -9.09 -4.47
CA LYS A 226 -18.19 -8.60 -5.27
C LYS A 226 -17.06 -9.63 -5.29
N VAL A 227 -16.75 -10.24 -4.14
CA VAL A 227 -15.77 -11.33 -4.05
C VAL A 227 -16.21 -12.51 -4.93
N GLU A 228 -17.48 -12.91 -4.87
CA GLU A 228 -18.01 -13.99 -5.73
C GLU A 228 -17.85 -13.67 -7.21
N LYS A 229 -18.19 -12.45 -7.63
CA LYS A 229 -18.07 -12.00 -9.03
C LYS A 229 -16.62 -12.06 -9.51
N LEU A 230 -15.66 -11.63 -8.67
CA LEU A 230 -14.25 -11.66 -8.98
C LEU A 230 -13.74 -13.11 -9.12
N PHE A 231 -14.10 -14.01 -8.20
CA PHE A 231 -13.73 -15.42 -8.33
C PHE A 231 -14.38 -16.10 -9.54
N LYS A 232 -15.62 -15.76 -9.90
CA LYS A 232 -16.24 -16.23 -11.15
C LYS A 232 -15.46 -15.76 -12.38
N ALA A 233 -15.03 -14.50 -12.41
CA ALA A 233 -14.19 -13.98 -13.50
C ALA A 233 -12.84 -14.73 -13.57
N ALA A 234 -12.20 -14.96 -12.43
CA ALA A 234 -10.97 -15.75 -12.34
C ALA A 234 -11.14 -17.20 -12.85
N ALA A 235 -12.23 -17.85 -12.45
CA ALA A 235 -12.56 -19.23 -12.80
C ALA A 235 -12.72 -19.48 -14.31
N THR A 236 -12.96 -18.43 -15.11
CA THR A 236 -13.13 -18.57 -16.57
C THR A 236 -11.90 -19.17 -17.26
N THR A 237 -10.69 -18.90 -16.75
CA THR A 237 -9.44 -19.36 -17.38
C THR A 237 -8.37 -19.81 -16.39
N LEU A 238 -8.51 -19.50 -15.10
CA LEU A 238 -7.55 -19.90 -14.06
C LEU A 238 -8.10 -21.07 -13.24
N PRO A 239 -7.41 -22.23 -13.21
CA PRO A 239 -7.77 -23.31 -12.31
C PRO A 239 -7.75 -22.85 -10.83
N GLU A 240 -6.76 -22.03 -10.46
CA GLU A 240 -6.67 -21.40 -9.13
C GLU A 240 -7.94 -20.61 -8.80
N GLY A 241 -8.45 -19.82 -9.75
CA GLY A 241 -9.68 -19.05 -9.57
C GLY A 241 -10.91 -19.92 -9.35
N ALA A 242 -11.04 -21.02 -10.10
CA ALA A 242 -12.12 -21.98 -9.92
C ALA A 242 -12.01 -22.74 -8.58
N MET A 243 -10.79 -23.01 -8.11
CA MET A 243 -10.56 -23.56 -6.77
C MET A 243 -10.91 -22.57 -5.66
N SER A 244 -10.50 -21.32 -5.77
CA SER A 244 -10.86 -20.27 -4.81
C SER A 244 -12.37 -20.04 -4.79
N LEU A 245 -13.04 -20.10 -5.95
CA LEU A 245 -14.50 -20.04 -6.03
C LEU A 245 -15.17 -21.21 -5.28
N SER A 246 -14.62 -22.43 -5.40
CA SER A 246 -15.11 -23.60 -4.66
C SER A 246 -15.01 -23.40 -3.14
N LEU A 247 -13.85 -22.94 -2.65
CA LEU A 247 -13.64 -22.63 -1.24
C LEU A 247 -14.59 -21.52 -0.76
N PHE A 248 -14.72 -20.45 -1.55
CA PHE A 248 -15.64 -19.36 -1.29
C PHE A 248 -17.11 -19.83 -1.21
N TYR A 249 -17.51 -20.84 -1.98
CA TYR A 249 -18.86 -21.41 -1.88
C TYR A 249 -19.12 -22.14 -0.57
N CYS A 250 -18.09 -22.69 0.08
CA CYS A 250 -18.23 -23.29 1.39
C CYS A 250 -18.13 -22.28 2.53
N ASP A 251 -17.15 -21.39 2.44
CA ASP A 251 -16.68 -20.59 3.58
C ASP A 251 -17.14 -19.12 3.50
N GLY A 252 -17.61 -18.70 2.33
CA GLY A 252 -17.96 -17.31 2.03
C GLY A 252 -16.75 -16.39 2.23
N ASN A 253 -16.99 -15.26 2.89
CA ASN A 253 -15.94 -14.31 3.26
C ASN A 253 -15.10 -14.74 4.49
N ASN A 254 -15.45 -15.84 5.16
CA ASN A 254 -14.75 -16.29 6.38
C ASN A 254 -13.89 -17.52 6.08
N ILE A 255 -12.64 -17.30 5.66
CA ILE A 255 -11.72 -18.38 5.23
C ILE A 255 -11.39 -19.39 6.36
N SER A 256 -11.72 -19.07 7.61
CA SER A 256 -11.53 -19.92 8.80
C SER A 256 -12.80 -20.64 9.25
N SER A 257 -13.83 -20.72 8.41
CA SER A 257 -15.06 -21.42 8.77
C SER A 257 -14.86 -22.94 8.81
N ASP A 258 -14.80 -23.51 10.02
CA ASP A 258 -14.91 -24.96 10.25
C ASP A 258 -16.37 -25.48 10.15
N GLY A 259 -17.30 -24.62 9.74
CA GLY A 259 -18.71 -24.94 9.56
C GLY A 259 -18.99 -25.84 8.34
N PRO A 260 -20.22 -26.38 8.25
CA PRO A 260 -20.65 -27.11 7.06
C PRO A 260 -20.61 -26.17 5.84
N CYS A 261 -20.26 -26.73 4.68
CA CYS A 261 -20.21 -25.98 3.43
C CYS A 261 -21.58 -25.36 3.12
N GLN A 262 -21.61 -24.05 2.88
CA GLN A 262 -22.84 -23.31 2.63
C GLN A 262 -23.49 -23.67 1.29
N ARG A 263 -22.68 -23.83 0.23
CA ARG A 263 -23.14 -24.10 -1.15
C ARG A 263 -22.44 -25.32 -1.77
N PRO A 264 -22.68 -26.53 -1.25
CA PRO A 264 -21.94 -27.75 -1.59
C PRO A 264 -21.96 -28.11 -3.09
N ALA A 265 -23.13 -28.02 -3.74
CA ALA A 265 -23.25 -28.35 -5.16
C ALA A 265 -22.41 -27.39 -6.05
N GLN A 266 -22.44 -26.09 -5.74
CA GLN A 266 -21.66 -25.09 -6.47
C GLN A 266 -20.16 -25.23 -6.18
N ALA A 267 -19.80 -25.62 -4.94
CA ALA A 267 -18.41 -25.91 -4.57
C ALA A 267 -17.86 -27.12 -5.34
N GLU A 268 -18.61 -28.22 -5.47
CA GLU A 268 -18.23 -29.38 -6.29
C GLU A 268 -18.08 -29.00 -7.77
N GLU A 269 -19.02 -28.23 -8.31
CA GLU A 269 -19.00 -27.80 -9.71
C GLU A 269 -17.77 -26.95 -10.02
N ALA A 270 -17.47 -25.95 -9.19
CA ALA A 270 -16.30 -25.08 -9.35
C ALA A 270 -14.98 -25.88 -9.24
N LEU A 271 -14.91 -26.84 -8.31
CA LEU A 271 -13.73 -27.69 -8.18
C LEU A 271 -13.56 -28.66 -9.35
N THR A 272 -14.68 -29.17 -9.88
CA THR A 272 -14.73 -29.97 -11.11
C THR A 272 -14.27 -29.17 -12.32
N GLN A 273 -14.68 -27.91 -12.42
CA GLN A 273 -14.19 -26.99 -13.46
C GLN A 273 -12.66 -26.83 -13.39
N ALA A 274 -12.10 -26.55 -12.20
CA ALA A 274 -10.65 -26.45 -12.02
C ALA A 274 -9.91 -27.74 -12.44
N ALA A 275 -10.48 -28.90 -12.13
CA ALA A 275 -9.93 -30.19 -12.50
C ALA A 275 -9.97 -30.43 -14.02
N ARG A 276 -11.07 -30.07 -14.69
CA ARG A 276 -11.21 -30.10 -16.16
C ARG A 276 -10.23 -29.18 -16.89
N MET A 277 -9.78 -28.12 -16.23
CA MET A 277 -8.71 -27.24 -16.72
C MET A 277 -7.30 -27.82 -16.51
N GLY A 278 -7.20 -29.06 -16.03
CA GLY A 278 -5.94 -29.79 -15.90
C GLY A 278 -5.27 -29.67 -14.53
N SER A 279 -5.91 -29.03 -13.53
CA SER A 279 -5.31 -28.93 -12.18
C SER A 279 -5.30 -30.29 -11.48
N ALA A 280 -4.10 -30.87 -11.35
CA ALA A 280 -3.87 -32.08 -10.56
C ALA A 280 -4.21 -31.86 -9.08
N PHE A 281 -3.99 -30.64 -8.57
CA PHE A 281 -4.34 -30.26 -7.21
C PHE A 281 -5.87 -30.21 -7.00
N ALA A 282 -6.62 -29.64 -7.95
CA ALA A 282 -8.09 -29.67 -7.90
C ALA A 282 -8.64 -31.10 -7.98
N THR A 283 -8.06 -31.93 -8.84
CA THR A 283 -8.44 -33.36 -8.95
C THR A 283 -8.19 -34.09 -7.62
N ASN A 284 -7.05 -33.84 -6.96
CA ASN A 284 -6.78 -34.36 -5.63
C ASN A 284 -7.79 -33.86 -4.58
N ALA A 285 -8.15 -32.57 -4.64
CA ALA A 285 -9.11 -31.97 -3.73
C ALA A 285 -10.52 -32.56 -3.90
N LEU A 286 -10.96 -32.88 -5.13
CA LEU A 286 -12.19 -33.64 -5.38
C LEU A 286 -12.14 -35.03 -4.75
N GLY A 287 -11.01 -35.73 -4.90
CA GLY A 287 -10.81 -37.03 -4.25
C GLY A 287 -11.00 -36.94 -2.74
N ARG A 288 -10.44 -35.90 -2.11
CA ARG A 288 -10.62 -35.64 -0.67
C ARG A 288 -12.06 -35.29 -0.32
N ALA A 289 -12.74 -34.52 -1.15
CA ALA A 289 -14.15 -34.18 -0.96
C ALA A 289 -15.01 -35.45 -0.93
N PHE A 290 -14.87 -36.35 -1.93
CA PHE A 290 -15.60 -37.62 -1.97
C PHE A 290 -15.21 -38.57 -0.85
N GLU A 291 -13.95 -38.62 -0.45
CA GLU A 291 -13.53 -39.49 0.64
C GLU A 291 -14.10 -39.06 2.00
N THR A 292 -14.04 -37.76 2.29
CA THR A 292 -14.44 -37.21 3.59
C THR A 292 -15.93 -36.98 3.68
N GLY A 293 -16.59 -36.74 2.54
CA GLY A 293 -17.96 -36.24 2.49
C GLY A 293 -18.10 -34.79 2.99
N LYS A 294 -17.01 -34.00 3.01
CA LYS A 294 -17.00 -32.64 3.63
C LYS A 294 -18.09 -31.73 3.05
N PHE A 295 -18.28 -31.76 1.73
CA PHE A 295 -19.30 -30.96 1.04
C PHE A 295 -19.91 -31.67 -0.17
N VAL A 296 -19.65 -32.97 -0.30
CA VAL A 296 -20.26 -33.83 -1.31
C VAL A 296 -20.68 -35.12 -0.61
N THR A 297 -21.57 -35.89 -1.24
CA THR A 297 -21.88 -37.23 -0.72
C THR A 297 -20.60 -38.08 -0.72
N LYS A 298 -20.31 -38.72 0.42
CA LYS A 298 -19.15 -39.59 0.55
C LYS A 298 -19.21 -40.73 -0.47
N ASP A 299 -18.15 -40.88 -1.27
CA ASP A 299 -18.03 -41.87 -2.32
C ASP A 299 -16.56 -42.33 -2.46
N MET A 300 -16.24 -43.47 -1.85
CA MET A 300 -14.87 -43.99 -1.84
C MET A 300 -14.40 -44.44 -3.23
N SER A 301 -15.30 -44.88 -4.10
CA SER A 301 -14.97 -45.32 -5.47
C SER A 301 -14.57 -44.14 -6.34
N ARG A 302 -15.32 -43.03 -6.25
CA ARG A 302 -14.96 -41.78 -6.94
C ARG A 302 -13.70 -41.15 -6.33
N ALA A 303 -13.54 -41.20 -5.00
CA ALA A 303 -12.34 -40.73 -4.34
C ALA A 303 -11.07 -41.42 -4.86
N LEU A 304 -11.10 -42.76 -4.93
CA LEU A 304 -10.01 -43.56 -5.48
C LEU A 304 -9.72 -43.20 -6.94
N ALA A 305 -10.76 -43.08 -7.78
CA ALA A 305 -10.60 -42.69 -9.18
C ALA A 305 -9.96 -41.30 -9.34
N CYS A 306 -10.38 -40.32 -8.54
CA CYS A 306 -9.80 -38.99 -8.53
C CYS A 306 -8.33 -38.99 -8.06
N TYR A 307 -7.99 -39.72 -7.00
CA TYR A 307 -6.61 -39.80 -6.54
C TYR A 307 -5.69 -40.48 -7.56
N GLN A 308 -6.16 -41.53 -8.24
CA GLN A 308 -5.42 -42.17 -9.33
C GLN A 308 -5.19 -41.19 -10.49
N LEU A 309 -6.22 -40.45 -10.90
CA LEU A 309 -6.12 -39.44 -11.96
C LEU A 309 -5.15 -38.31 -11.58
N ALA A 310 -5.26 -37.79 -10.36
CA ALA A 310 -4.38 -36.75 -9.86
C ALA A 310 -2.92 -37.21 -9.77
N ALA A 311 -2.67 -38.44 -9.31
CA ALA A 311 -1.32 -39.02 -9.26
C ALA A 311 -0.72 -39.17 -10.67
N LYS A 312 -1.53 -39.61 -11.65
CA LYS A 312 -1.12 -39.67 -13.07
C LYS A 312 -0.71 -38.29 -13.61
N HIS A 313 -1.33 -37.22 -13.13
CA HIS A 313 -1.01 -35.84 -13.48
C HIS A 313 0.04 -35.20 -12.56
N GLY A 314 0.76 -35.99 -11.74
CA GLY A 314 1.91 -35.54 -10.96
C GLY A 314 1.59 -34.99 -9.56
N SER A 315 0.35 -35.13 -9.07
CA SER A 315 0.00 -34.76 -7.70
C SER A 315 0.63 -35.72 -6.69
N LYS A 316 1.72 -35.28 -6.04
CA LYS A 316 2.38 -36.04 -4.96
C LYS A 316 1.46 -36.33 -3.78
N GLY A 317 0.58 -35.38 -3.43
CA GLY A 317 -0.37 -35.54 -2.32
C GLY A 317 -1.30 -36.73 -2.53
N SER A 318 -1.66 -37.02 -3.78
CA SER A 318 -2.55 -38.12 -4.14
C SER A 318 -1.93 -39.48 -3.88
N ILE A 319 -0.60 -39.62 -3.99
CA ILE A 319 0.11 -40.88 -3.75
C ILE A 319 -0.08 -41.32 -2.29
N ALA A 320 0.06 -40.40 -1.33
CA ALA A 320 -0.14 -40.70 0.08
C ALA A 320 -1.60 -41.11 0.39
N HIS A 321 -2.58 -40.51 -0.30
CA HIS A 321 -3.98 -40.93 -0.18
C HIS A 321 -4.19 -42.35 -0.74
N LEU A 322 -3.60 -42.68 -1.89
CA LEU A 322 -3.68 -44.00 -2.51
C LEU A 322 -3.07 -45.09 -1.63
N GLU A 323 -1.86 -44.89 -1.12
CA GLU A 323 -1.19 -45.84 -0.22
C GLU A 323 -2.00 -46.12 1.05
N ARG A 324 -2.69 -45.10 1.58
CA ARG A 324 -3.56 -45.25 2.75
C ARG A 324 -4.83 -46.03 2.40
N LEU A 325 -5.42 -45.83 1.23
CA LEU A 325 -6.61 -46.56 0.78
C LEU A 325 -6.28 -48.03 0.47
N ASP A 326 -5.12 -48.32 -0.12
CA ASP A 326 -4.66 -49.68 -0.46
C ASP A 326 -4.45 -50.57 0.78
N LYS A 327 -4.10 -49.97 1.92
CA LYS A 327 -3.95 -50.66 3.21
C LYS A 327 -5.28 -50.98 3.90
N GLN A 328 -6.41 -50.50 3.39
CA GLN A 328 -7.71 -50.80 3.99
C GLN A 328 -8.19 -52.21 3.62
N PRO A 329 -8.81 -52.96 4.55
CA PRO A 329 -9.23 -54.34 4.31
C PRO A 329 -10.39 -54.48 3.31
N ALA A 330 -11.06 -53.37 2.95
CA ALA A 330 -12.10 -53.35 1.93
C ALA A 330 -11.49 -53.02 0.56
N GLY A 331 -11.61 -53.95 -0.41
CA GLY A 331 -11.20 -53.72 -1.79
C GLY A 331 -12.09 -52.68 -2.47
N ILE A 332 -11.71 -51.41 -2.38
CA ILE A 332 -12.41 -50.31 -3.06
C ILE A 332 -12.07 -50.39 -4.55
N GLN A 333 -13.09 -50.47 -5.39
CA GLN A 333 -12.92 -50.39 -6.85
C GLN A 333 -13.13 -48.95 -7.30
N ALA A 334 -12.20 -48.44 -8.11
CA ALA A 334 -12.28 -47.11 -8.69
C ALA A 334 -13.45 -47.02 -9.68
N SER A 335 -14.21 -45.90 -9.64
CA SER A 335 -15.24 -45.58 -10.62
C SER A 335 -14.75 -44.48 -11.59
N PHE A 336 -15.42 -43.33 -11.62
CA PHE A 336 -15.04 -42.15 -12.40
C PHE A 336 -14.80 -40.95 -11.46
N CYS A 337 -14.01 -39.97 -11.90
CA CYS A 337 -13.80 -38.75 -11.11
C CYS A 337 -14.86 -37.68 -11.42
N TYR A 338 -14.93 -37.22 -12.68
CA TYR A 338 -15.83 -36.16 -13.18
C TYR A 338 -15.96 -36.16 -14.72
#